data_AF-A0A3A4V719-F1
#
_entry.id   AF-A0A3A4V719-F1
#
_cell.length_a   1.000
_cell.length_b   1.000
_cell.length_c   1.000
_cell.angle_alpha   90.00
_cell.angle_beta   90.00
_cell.angle_gamma   90.00
#
_symmetry.space_group_name_H-M   'P 1'
#
loop_
_entity.id
_entity.type
_entity.pdbx_description
1 polymer ?
#
loop_
_entity_poly.entity_id
_entity_poly.type
_entity_poly.pdbx_seq_one_letter_code
_entity_poly.pdbx_strand_id
1 'polypeptide(L)'
;MEPAYNLVKWAEEFALDIKHSMDRPWKMGIIVPNPDYPPEVPASCCSFSPSLKMKRYTCNNNKDYLYLGQCEKCEAISFAYAEAAVSLTK
;
A
#
# COMPACT_ATOMS: atom_id res chain seq x y z
N MET A 1 11.38 -4.62 -6.68
CA MET A 1 10.26 -4.80 -7.62
C MET A 1 9.68 -3.42 -7.86
N GLU A 2 9.60 -3.02 -9.12
CA GLU A 2 8.99 -1.75 -9.52
C GLU A 2 7.46 -1.92 -9.64
N PRO A 3 6.67 -0.89 -9.30
CA PRO A 3 5.22 -0.92 -9.44
C PRO A 3 4.83 -0.93 -10.93
N ALA A 4 3.64 -1.45 -11.24
CA ALA A 4 3.07 -1.25 -12.57
C ALA A 4 2.78 0.23 -12.82
N TYR A 5 2.98 0.74 -14.04
CA TYR A 5 2.68 2.13 -14.41
C TYR A 5 1.27 2.57 -14.01
N ASN A 6 0.28 1.70 -14.18
CA ASN A 6 -1.11 1.99 -13.81
C ASN A 6 -1.29 2.23 -12.31
N LEU A 7 -0.49 1.58 -11.45
CA LEU A 7 -0.51 1.83 -10.01
C LEU A 7 0.02 3.22 -9.70
N VAL A 8 1.13 3.62 -10.35
CA VAL A 8 1.74 4.94 -10.18
C VAL A 8 0.75 6.01 -10.59
N LYS A 9 0.19 5.92 -11.80
CA LYS A 9 -0.83 6.86 -12.29
C LYS A 9 -2.04 6.94 -11.35
N TRP A 10 -2.57 5.80 -10.92
CA TRP A 10 -3.68 5.77 -9.99
C TRP A 10 -3.35 6.44 -8.65
N ALA A 11 -2.13 6.24 -8.12
CA ALA A 11 -1.70 6.86 -6.87
C ALA A 11 -1.66 8.39 -6.98
N GLU A 12 -1.21 8.94 -8.11
CA GLU A 12 -1.20 10.38 -8.35
C GLU A 12 -2.59 10.99 -8.43
N GLU A 13 -3.54 10.26 -8.99
CA GLU A 13 -4.91 10.74 -9.18
C GLU A 13 -5.77 10.60 -7.92
N PHE A 14 -5.54 9.55 -7.10
CA PHE A 14 -6.49 9.15 -6.07
C PHE A 14 -5.90 8.94 -4.66
N ALA A 15 -4.59 8.74 -4.50
CA ALA A 15 -4.00 8.47 -3.19
C ALA A 15 -3.63 9.78 -2.47
N LEU A 16 -4.55 10.27 -1.62
CA LEU A 16 -4.43 11.55 -0.90
C LEU A 16 -3.12 11.76 -0.12
N ASP A 17 -2.49 10.67 0.33
CA ASP A 17 -1.34 10.70 1.24
C ASP A 17 0.00 10.41 0.52
N ILE A 18 0.00 10.34 -0.82
CA ILE A 18 1.18 10.06 -1.64
C ILE A 18 1.53 11.26 -2.50
N LYS A 19 2.70 11.84 -2.27
CA LYS A 19 3.18 13.04 -3.00
C LYS A 19 4.28 12.69 -3.99
N HIS A 20 4.17 13.26 -5.21
CA HIS A 20 5.16 13.16 -6.29
C HIS A 20 5.51 11.71 -6.66
N SER A 21 4.49 10.86 -6.85
CA SER A 21 4.69 9.41 -6.80
C SER A 21 5.62 8.85 -7.88
N MET A 22 5.65 9.46 -9.08
CA MET A 22 6.57 9.09 -10.16
C MET A 22 8.05 9.29 -9.80
N ASP A 23 8.38 10.27 -8.94
CA ASP A 23 9.76 10.66 -8.64
C ASP A 23 10.32 9.97 -7.38
N ARG A 24 9.54 9.11 -6.73
CA ARG A 24 9.90 8.49 -5.45
C ARG A 24 10.30 7.02 -5.60
N PRO A 25 11.16 6.51 -4.70
CA PRO A 25 11.49 5.09 -4.71
C PRO A 25 10.31 4.26 -4.21
N TRP A 26 9.94 3.23 -4.98
CA TRP A 26 8.88 2.30 -4.64
C TRP A 26 9.42 0.99 -4.04
N LYS A 27 8.71 0.47 -3.04
CA LYS A 27 9.07 -0.76 -2.34
C LYS A 27 7.84 -1.63 -2.10
N MET A 28 8.00 -2.93 -2.27
CA MET A 28 6.94 -3.86 -1.88
C MET A 28 6.93 -3.99 -0.36
N GLY A 29 5.80 -3.64 0.27
CA GLY A 29 5.58 -3.81 1.70
C GLY A 29 5.39 -5.29 2.04
N ILE A 30 5.93 -5.72 3.18
CA ILE A 30 5.68 -7.06 3.73
C ILE A 30 4.45 -6.94 4.64
N ILE A 31 3.28 -6.74 4.04
CA ILE A 31 2.01 -6.83 4.77
C ILE A 31 1.37 -8.15 4.36
N VAL A 32 1.05 -8.99 5.33
CA VAL A 32 0.14 -10.11 5.12
C VAL A 32 -1.27 -9.53 5.17
N PRO A 33 -2.00 -9.54 4.06
CA PRO A 33 -3.30 -8.91 4.04
C PRO A 33 -4.30 -9.60 4.95
N ASN A 34 -5.08 -8.81 5.66
CA ASN A 34 -6.15 -9.30 6.51
C ASN A 34 -7.36 -8.36 6.37
N PRO A 35 -8.56 -8.86 6.02
CA PRO A 35 -9.77 -8.03 5.93
C PRO A 35 -10.12 -7.35 7.26
N ASP A 36 -9.74 -7.94 8.39
CA ASP A 36 -9.91 -7.39 9.73
C ASP A 36 -8.90 -6.29 10.07
N TYR A 37 -7.90 -6.04 9.20
CA TYR A 37 -7.00 -4.94 9.43
C TYR A 37 -7.71 -3.59 9.38
N PRO A 38 -7.32 -2.66 10.26
CA PRO A 38 -7.82 -1.30 10.21
C PRO A 38 -7.52 -0.66 8.84
N PRO A 39 -8.28 0.38 8.45
CA PRO A 39 -8.04 1.12 7.21
C PRO A 39 -6.62 1.69 7.09
N GLU A 40 -5.92 1.87 8.22
CA GLU A 40 -4.51 2.27 8.29
C GLU A 40 -3.72 1.22 9.06
N VAL A 41 -2.72 0.63 8.42
CA VAL A 41 -1.87 -0.41 9.00
C VAL A 41 -0.46 0.15 9.21
N PRO A 42 0.11 0.03 10.42
CA PRO A 42 1.49 0.41 10.66
C PRO A 42 2.42 -0.53 9.90
N ALA A 43 3.40 0.03 9.22
CA ALA A 43 4.43 -0.69 8.50
C ALA A 43 5.81 -0.10 8.78
N SER A 44 6.85 -0.87 8.50
CA SER A 44 8.24 -0.40 8.58
C SER A 44 8.74 -0.07 7.17
N CYS A 45 9.05 1.20 6.92
CA CYS A 45 9.60 1.61 5.62
C CYS A 45 11.11 1.33 5.50
N CYS A 46 11.79 1.25 6.65
CA CYS A 46 13.23 1.04 6.80
C CYS A 46 13.47 0.23 8.09
N SER A 47 14.60 -0.48 8.19
CA SER A 47 14.97 -1.37 9.29
C SER A 47 15.00 -0.74 10.70
N PHE A 48 14.77 0.56 10.83
CA PHE A 48 14.92 1.33 12.07
C PHE A 48 13.76 2.28 12.39
N SER A 49 12.65 2.28 11.63
CA SER A 49 11.53 3.19 11.97
C SER A 49 10.15 2.67 11.51
N PRO A 50 9.20 2.46 12.44
CA PRO A 50 7.85 1.96 12.16
C PRO A 50 6.85 3.06 11.77
N SER A 51 7.28 4.27 11.42
CA SER A 51 6.38 5.41 11.21
C SER A 51 5.81 5.50 9.78
N LEU A 52 5.61 4.36 9.11
CA LEU A 52 4.88 4.33 7.85
C LEU A 52 3.46 3.88 8.14
N LYS A 53 2.48 4.74 7.86
CA LYS A 53 1.08 4.37 7.85
C LYS A 53 0.69 3.99 6.42
N MET A 54 0.36 2.73 6.19
CA MET A 54 -0.16 2.27 4.91
C MET A 54 -1.68 2.30 4.96
N LYS A 55 -2.29 2.99 4.00
CA LYS A 55 -3.74 3.12 3.87
C LYS A 55 -4.29 2.07 2.93
N ARG A 56 -5.43 1.49 3.28
CA ARG A 56 -6.13 0.47 2.51
C ARG A 56 -7.07 1.11 1.50
N TYR A 57 -6.96 0.68 0.25
CA TYR A 57 -7.84 1.03 -0.86
C TYR A 57 -8.45 -0.24 -1.41
N THR A 58 -9.76 -0.23 -1.68
CA THR A 58 -10.43 -1.35 -2.34
C THR A 58 -10.26 -1.23 -3.86
N CYS A 59 -9.96 -2.35 -4.51
CA CYS A 59 -9.90 -2.46 -5.96
C CYS A 59 -10.65 -3.71 -6.43
N ASN A 60 -10.79 -3.85 -7.75
CA ASN A 60 -11.44 -5.00 -8.39
C ASN A 60 -12.84 -5.33 -7.82
N ASN A 61 -13.75 -4.34 -7.79
CA ASN A 61 -15.09 -4.47 -7.22
C ASN A 61 -15.11 -4.94 -5.74
N ASN A 62 -14.22 -4.37 -4.91
CA ASN A 62 -14.06 -4.69 -3.49
C ASN A 62 -13.56 -6.12 -3.22
N LYS A 63 -12.97 -6.79 -4.21
CA LYS A 63 -12.38 -8.13 -4.06
C LYS A 63 -10.91 -8.09 -3.69
N ASP A 64 -10.23 -6.97 -3.92
CA ASP A 64 -8.81 -6.85 -3.65
C ASP A 64 -8.56 -5.61 -2.78
N TYR A 65 -7.47 -5.64 -2.01
CA TYR A 65 -6.97 -4.49 -1.28
C TYR A 65 -5.58 -4.10 -1.79
N LEU A 66 -5.44 -2.80 -2.05
CA LEU A 66 -4.16 -2.15 -2.24
C LEU A 66 -3.84 -1.38 -0.96
N TYR A 67 -2.72 -1.70 -0.32
CA TYR A 67 -2.19 -0.91 0.77
C TYR A 67 -1.09 -0.02 0.23
N LEU A 68 -1.17 1.28 0.47
CA LEU A 68 -0.21 2.25 -0.03
C LEU A 68 0.14 3.25 1.07
N GLY A 69 1.41 3.58 1.22
CA GLY A 69 1.86 4.59 2.16
C GLY A 69 3.19 5.19 1.75
N GLN A 70 3.43 6.43 2.15
CA GLN A 70 4.69 7.11 1.94
C GLN A 70 5.40 7.33 3.28
N CYS A 71 6.67 6.98 3.36
CA CYS A 71 7.45 7.17 4.57
C CYS A 71 7.85 8.64 4.70
N GLU A 72 7.52 9.31 5.80
CA GLU A 72 7.82 10.74 5.98
C GLU A 72 9.33 11.05 5.97
N LYS A 73 10.17 10.10 6.40
CA LYS A 73 11.61 10.34 6.55
C LYS A 73 12.40 10.11 5.26
N CYS A 74 12.14 9.01 4.56
CA CYS A 74 12.89 8.64 3.35
C CYS A 74 12.07 8.84 2.07
N GLU A 75 10.84 9.33 2.19
CA GLU A 75 9.90 9.62 1.10
C GLU A 75 9.59 8.42 0.19
N ALA A 76 10.05 7.22 0.57
CA ALA A 76 9.80 5.99 -0.14
C ALA A 76 8.32 5.59 -0.05
N ILE A 77 7.80 5.11 -1.17
CA ILE A 77 6.43 4.64 -1.28
C ILE A 77 6.46 3.13 -1.09
N SER A 78 5.76 2.66 -0.07
CA SER A 78 5.53 1.24 0.13
C SER A 78 4.15 0.87 -0.37
N PHE A 79 4.06 -0.20 -1.14
CA PHE A 79 2.80 -0.75 -1.63
C PHE A 79 2.72 -2.24 -1.36
N ALA A 80 1.53 -2.75 -1.04
CA ALA A 80 1.27 -4.17 -0.90
C ALA A 80 -0.09 -4.51 -1.51
N TYR A 81 -0.17 -5.65 -2.17
CA TYR A 81 -1.39 -6.16 -2.77
C TYR A 81 -1.92 -7.33 -1.97
N ALA A 82 -3.23 -7.39 -1.91
CA ALA A 82 -4.00 -8.37 -1.19
C ALA A 82 -5.19 -8.80 -2.03
N GLU A 83 -5.36 -10.10 -2.22
CA GLU A 83 -6.69 -10.61 -2.49
C GLU A 83 -7.48 -10.48 -1.19
N ALA A 84 -8.67 -9.87 -1.20
CA ALA A 84 -9.58 -10.00 -0.08
C ALA A 84 -9.91 -11.48 0.00
N ALA A 85 -9.38 -12.17 0.99
CA ALA A 85 -9.53 -13.61 1.12
C ALA A 85 -10.99 -13.98 0.87
N VAL A 86 -11.25 -14.65 -0.26
CA VAL A 86 -12.52 -15.33 -0.46
C VAL A 86 -12.58 -16.31 0.70
N SER A 87 -13.58 -16.16 1.58
CA SER A 87 -13.86 -17.15 2.62
C SER A 87 -13.84 -18.53 1.98
N LEU A 88 -12.75 -19.27 2.15
CA LEU A 88 -12.74 -20.70 1.98
C LEU A 88 -13.43 -21.29 3.20
N THR A 89 -14.74 -21.05 3.30
CA THR A 89 -15.65 -22.00 3.94
C THR A 89 -15.53 -23.30 3.14
N LYS A 90 -14.67 -24.19 3.63
CA LYS A 90 -14.82 -25.64 3.45
C LYS A 90 -15.63 -26.18 4.62
#